data_AF-A0AAD9L2M9-F1
#
_entry.id   AF-A0AAD9L2M9-F1
#
_cell.length_a   1.000
_cell.length_b   1.000
_cell.length_c   1.000
_cell.angle_alpha   90.00
_cell.angle_beta   90.00
_cell.angle_gamma   90.00
#
_symmetry.space_group_name_H-M   'P 1'
#
loop_
_entity.id
_entity.type
_entity.pdbx_description
1 polymer ?
#
loop_
_entity_poly.entity_id
_entity_poly.type
_entity_poly.pdbx_seq_one_letter_code
_entity_poly.pdbx_strand_id
1 'polypeptide(L)'
;MVVSLWGIVMLALMGVFLQFNALTFAEDLPFDEEKLANVTERAEHIDEVYQSVSMNCYYAAGAYVVTFIASAVMWRINARSNYTTA
;
A
#
# COMPACT_ATOMS: atom_id res chain seq x y z
N MET A 1 6.33 15.16 8.13
CA MET A 1 4.99 14.71 8.58
C MET A 1 3.94 14.75 7.48
N VAL A 2 3.73 15.87 6.78
CA VAL A 2 2.70 15.97 5.72
C VAL A 2 2.90 14.96 4.58
N VAL A 3 4.13 14.80 4.08
CA VAL A 3 4.44 13.82 3.02
C VAL A 3 4.26 12.37 3.48
N SER A 4 4.62 12.06 4.73
CA SER A 4 4.41 10.72 5.31
C SER A 4 2.93 10.41 5.49
N LEU A 5 2.14 11.36 5.97
CA LEU A 5 0.67 11.23 6.09
C LEU A 5 0.02 11.04 4.73
N TRP A 6 0.44 11.83 3.74
CA TRP A 6 -0.06 11.71 2.36
C TRP A 6 0.26 10.33 1.76
N GLY A 7 1.51 9.84 1.92
CA GLY A 7 1.92 8.52 1.46
C GLY A 7 1.11 7.38 2.09
N ILE A 8 0.83 7.46 3.39
CA ILE A 8 0.03 6.46 4.11
C ILE A 8 -1.41 6.42 3.59
N VAL A 9 -2.04 7.59 3.40
CA VAL A 9 -3.43 7.66 2.93
C VAL A 9 -3.54 7.15 1.49
N MET A 10 -2.60 7.53 0.62
CA MET A 10 -2.59 7.09 -0.78
C MET A 10 -2.37 5.58 -0.90
N LEU A 11 -1.41 5.02 -0.18
CA LEU A 11 -1.13 3.58 -0.19
C LEU A 11 -2.25 2.75 0.45
N ALA A 12 -2.88 3.24 1.53
CA ALA A 12 -4.01 2.57 2.16
C ALA A 12 -5.24 2.56 1.25
N LEU A 13 -5.55 3.67 0.57
CA LEU A 13 -6.63 3.72 -0.41
C LEU A 13 -6.38 2.78 -1.58
N MET A 14 -5.13 2.74 -2.09
CA MET A 14 -4.76 1.84 -3.18
C MET A 14 -4.93 0.37 -2.77
N GLY A 15 -4.41 -0.04 -1.61
CA GLY A 15 -4.56 -1.42 -1.11
C GLY A 15 -6.02 -1.85 -0.94
N VAL A 16 -6.88 -0.96 -0.43
CA VAL A 16 -8.32 -1.24 -0.29
C VAL A 16 -9.00 -1.36 -1.65
N PHE A 17 -8.71 -0.48 -2.61
CA PHE A 17 -9.30 -0.56 -3.96
C PHE A 17 -8.86 -1.80 -4.74
N LEU A 18 -7.60 -2.23 -4.57
CA LEU A 18 -7.09 -3.48 -5.14
C LEU A 18 -7.76 -4.71 -4.50
N GLN A 19 -8.13 -4.67 -3.22
CA GLN A 19 -8.88 -5.75 -2.57
C GLN A 19 -10.34 -5.87 -3.04
N PHE A 20 -10.91 -4.78 -3.56
CA PHE A 20 -12.25 -4.80 -4.16
C PHE A 20 -12.24 -5.13 -5.66
N ASN A 21 -11.12 -5.63 -6.22
CA ASN A 21 -10.98 -5.93 -7.65
C ASN A 21 -11.41 -4.75 -8.54
N ALA A 22 -10.99 -3.53 -8.18
CA ALA A 22 -11.39 -2.33 -8.90
C ALA A 22 -10.88 -2.34 -10.35
N LEU A 23 -11.80 -2.30 -11.32
CA LEU A 23 -11.54 -2.27 -12.77
C LEU A 23 -10.57 -1.17 -13.21
N THR A 24 -10.45 -0.08 -12.44
CA THR A 24 -9.54 1.04 -12.73
C THR A 24 -8.07 0.64 -12.67
N PHE A 25 -7.72 -0.38 -11.86
CA PHE A 25 -6.35 -0.88 -11.75
C PHE A 25 -6.01 -1.98 -12.74
N ALA A 26 -6.98 -2.44 -13.56
CA ALA A 26 -6.77 -3.52 -14.52
C ALA A 26 -5.56 -3.25 -15.44
N GLU A 27 -5.36 -2.02 -15.92
CA GLU A 27 -4.24 -1.72 -16.81
C GLU A 27 -2.87 -1.68 -16.12
N ASP A 28 -2.82 -1.54 -14.79
CA ASP A 28 -1.57 -1.52 -14.03
C ASP A 28 -1.12 -2.92 -13.57
N LEU A 29 -2.00 -3.93 -13.66
CA LEU A 29 -1.65 -5.30 -13.26
C LEU A 29 -0.85 -5.99 -14.37
N PRO A 30 0.24 -6.70 -14.03
CA PRO A 30 1.00 -7.48 -15.00
C PRO A 30 0.21 -8.74 -15.37
N PHE A 31 -0.72 -8.61 -16.29
CA PHE A 31 -1.40 -9.76 -16.86
C PHE A 31 -0.50 -10.47 -17.85
N ASP A 32 -0.41 -11.79 -17.71
CA ASP A 32 0.27 -12.64 -18.68
C ASP A 32 -0.69 -12.92 -19.85
N GLU A 33 -0.43 -12.29 -21.00
CA GLU A 33 -1.27 -12.38 -22.20
C GLU A 33 -1.42 -13.83 -22.70
N GLU A 34 -0.45 -14.71 -22.45
CA GLU A 34 -0.53 -16.13 -22.81
C GLU A 34 -1.55 -16.90 -21.95
N LYS A 35 -1.62 -16.61 -20.64
CA LYS A 35 -2.61 -17.23 -19.74
C LYS A 35 -4.00 -16.65 -19.95
N LEU A 36 -4.07 -15.40 -20.40
CA LEU A 36 -5.31 -14.76 -20.81
C LEU A 36 -5.89 -15.34 -22.12
N ALA A 37 -5.16 -16.15 -22.90
CA ALA A 37 -5.71 -16.77 -24.11
C ALA A 37 -6.64 -17.97 -23.78
N ASN A 38 -6.46 -18.60 -22.62
CA ASN A 38 -7.26 -19.75 -22.18
C ASN A 38 -8.53 -19.29 -21.44
N VAL A 39 -9.67 -19.30 -22.14
CA VAL A 39 -10.98 -18.81 -21.66
C VAL A 39 -11.39 -19.43 -20.32
N THR A 40 -11.02 -20.69 -20.07
CA THR A 40 -11.38 -21.44 -18.86
C THR A 40 -10.65 -20.95 -17.61
N GLU A 41 -9.42 -20.45 -17.74
CA GLU A 41 -8.56 -20.07 -16.61
C GLU A 41 -8.45 -18.55 -16.41
N ARG A 42 -9.04 -17.73 -17.31
CA ARG A 42 -8.92 -16.26 -17.25
C ARG A 42 -9.42 -15.69 -15.91
N ALA A 43 -10.59 -16.14 -15.46
CA ALA A 43 -11.23 -15.56 -14.27
C ALA A 43 -10.42 -15.83 -13.00
N GLU A 44 -9.93 -17.06 -12.83
CA GLU A 44 -9.13 -17.46 -11.68
C GLU A 44 -7.76 -16.77 -11.70
N HIS A 45 -7.13 -16.67 -12.87
CA HIS A 45 -5.84 -15.99 -13.00
C HIS A 45 -5.93 -14.49 -12.68
N ILE A 46 -7.02 -13.82 -13.08
CA ILE A 46 -7.23 -12.41 -12.79
C ILE A 46 -7.34 -12.20 -11.28
N ASP A 47 -8.16 -12.99 -10.58
CA ASP A 47 -8.33 -12.88 -9.13
C ASP A 47 -7.01 -13.13 -8.37
N GLU A 48 -6.21 -14.13 -8.78
CA GLU A 48 -4.90 -14.39 -8.18
C GLU A 48 -3.93 -13.20 -8.33
N VAL A 49 -3.88 -12.58 -9.52
CA VAL A 49 -2.99 -11.45 -9.79
C VAL A 49 -3.41 -10.24 -8.95
N TYR A 50 -4.70 -9.92 -8.88
CA TYR A 50 -5.22 -8.86 -8.00
C TYR A 50 -4.86 -9.11 -6.53
N GLN A 51 -5.05 -10.34 -6.06
CA GLN A 51 -4.76 -10.68 -4.67
C GLN A 51 -3.26 -10.61 -4.36
N SER A 52 -2.40 -11.03 -5.30
CA SER A 52 -0.94 -10.96 -5.14
C SER A 52 -0.42 -9.52 -5.03
N VAL A 53 -0.93 -8.60 -5.86
CA VAL A 53 -0.53 -7.19 -5.84
C VAL A 53 -1.09 -6.48 -4.61
N SER A 54 -2.35 -6.77 -4.24
CA SER A 54 -2.97 -6.24 -3.01
C SER A 54 -2.15 -6.59 -1.77
N MET A 55 -1.70 -7.84 -1.65
CA MET A 55 -0.89 -8.28 -0.51
C MET A 55 0.43 -7.50 -0.40
N ASN A 56 1.14 -7.28 -1.51
CA ASN A 56 2.35 -6.48 -1.53
C ASN A 56 2.10 -5.02 -1.10
N CYS A 57 0.98 -4.44 -1.56
CA CYS A 57 0.58 -3.09 -1.19
C CYS A 57 0.28 -2.98 0.32
N TYR A 58 -0.37 -3.99 0.91
CA TYR A 58 -0.63 -4.04 2.35
C TYR A 58 0.63 -4.11 3.19
N TYR A 59 1.62 -4.93 2.80
CA TYR A 59 2.92 -4.98 3.48
C TYR A 59 3.65 -3.64 3.41
N ALA A 60 3.63 -2.99 2.24
CA ALA A 60 4.20 -1.66 2.06
C ALA A 60 3.49 -0.63 2.95
N ALA A 61 2.15 -0.59 2.94
CA ALA A 61 1.36 0.30 3.79
C ALA A 61 1.68 0.10 5.29
N GLY A 62 1.83 -1.15 5.73
CA GLY A 62 2.29 -1.48 7.08
C GLY A 62 3.65 -0.88 7.42
N ALA A 63 4.64 -0.97 6.52
CA ALA A 63 5.95 -0.37 6.73
C ALA A 63 5.89 1.17 6.84
N TYR A 64 5.03 1.83 6.06
CA TYR A 64 4.80 3.28 6.18
C TYR A 64 4.16 3.67 7.51
N VAL A 65 3.24 2.85 8.05
CA VAL A 65 2.68 3.07 9.39
C VAL A 65 3.77 2.97 10.47
N VAL A 66 4.65 1.97 10.40
CA VAL A 66 5.76 1.80 11.35
C VAL A 66 6.70 3.01 11.34
N THR A 67 7.10 3.49 10.15
CA THR A 67 7.97 4.67 10.04
C THR A 67 7.30 5.95 10.52
N PHE A 68 5.97 6.08 10.34
CA PHE A 68 5.20 7.19 10.88
C PHE A 68 5.18 7.20 12.41
N ILE A 69 4.96 6.04 13.04
CA ILE A 69 5.01 5.90 14.50
C ILE A 69 6.41 6.25 15.01
N ALA A 70 7.47 5.72 14.38
CA ALA A 70 8.84 6.04 14.75
C ALA A 70 9.14 7.54 14.66
N SER A 71 8.70 8.20 13.59
CA SER A 71 8.83 9.65 13.41
C SER A 71 8.06 10.45 14.47
N ALA A 72 6.84 10.01 14.83
CA ALA A 72 6.03 10.63 15.87
C ALA A 72 6.66 10.48 17.27
N VAL A 73 7.27 9.33 17.57
CA VAL A 73 8.02 9.09 18.81
C VAL A 73 9.26 9.98 18.86
N MET A 74 10.05 10.04 17.78
CA MET A 74 11.22 10.93 17.71
C MET A 74 10.83 12.40 17.86
N TRP A 75 9.74 12.84 17.23
CA TRP A 75 9.24 14.20 17.37
C TRP A 75 8.82 14.52 18.82
N ARG A 76 8.10 13.59 19.48
CA ARG A 76 7.74 13.73 20.90
C ARG A 76 8.98 13.84 21.79
N ILE A 77 10.00 13.01 21.58
CA ILE A 77 11.24 13.04 22.38
C ILE A 77 12.05 14.32 22.11
N ASN A 78 12.13 14.79 20.86
CA ASN A 78 12.84 16.01 20.51
C ASN A 78 12.12 17.28 21.02
N ALA A 79 10.79 17.34 20.88
CA ALA A 79 9.98 18.37 21.54
C ALA A 79 10.18 18.38 23.06
N ARG A 80 10.47 17.20 23.63
CA ARG A 80 10.81 17.06 25.04
C ARG A 80 12.21 17.54 25.42
N SER A 81 13.20 17.41 24.55
CA SER A 81 14.55 17.86 24.88
C SER A 81 14.69 19.39 24.87
N ASN A 82 13.91 20.10 24.04
CA ASN A 82 14.02 21.55 23.88
C ASN A 82 13.61 22.36 25.13
N TYR A 83 12.79 21.82 26.02
CA TYR A 83 12.38 22.54 27.24
C TYR A 83 13.32 22.33 28.43
N THR A 84 14.29 21.42 28.34
CA THR A 84 15.26 21.13 29.43
C THR A 84 16.56 21.93 29.26
N THR A 85 16.81 22.49 28.08
CA THR A 85 17.96 23.34 27.76
C THR A 85 17.67 24.85 27.82
N ALA A 86 16.54 25.25 28.39
CA ALA A 86 16.14 26.65 28.60
C ALA A 86 16.11 27.00 30.09
#